data_AF-A0A7K2PCM6-F1
#
_entry.id   AF-A0A7K2PCM6-F1
#
_cell.length_a   1.000
_cell.length_b   1.000
_cell.length_c   1.000
_cell.angle_alpha   90.00
_cell.angle_beta   90.00
_cell.angle_gamma   90.00
#
_symmetry.space_group_name_H-M   'P 1'
#
loop_
_entity.id
_entity.type
_entity.pdbx_description
1 polymer ?
#
loop_
_entity_poly.entity_id
_entity_poly.type
_entity_poly.pdbx_seq_one_letter_code
_entity_poly.pdbx_strand_id
1 'polypeptide(L)'
;MADGANATLAGRRVRGGGEAGTSGAPRRLRAAAPAAAVAAVFTLAQLVLVPPTMGLGWDEIVYVSQVTTHHPAAFFSAPRARGVSLLVAPVASWSASTDLLRVYLALLSGLGLYLGLRAWKGLFPARVLATAGAFFATLWVTLFYGPQAMPNYWVAI
;
A
#
# COMPACT_ATOMS: atom_id res chain seq x y z
N MET A 1 -75.16 -5.06 4.44
CA MET A 1 -73.93 -4.88 5.23
C MET A 1 -72.82 -4.55 4.24
N ALA A 2 -72.45 -3.26 4.17
CA ALA A 2 -71.43 -2.57 3.36
C ALA A 2 -71.53 -2.71 1.82
N ASP A 3 -72.03 -1.72 1.06
CA ASP A 3 -71.40 -0.42 0.70
C ASP A 3 -70.01 -0.64 0.07
N GLY A 4 -69.77 -0.36 -1.21
CA GLY A 4 -69.94 0.92 -1.90
C GLY A 4 -68.54 1.36 -2.36
N ALA A 5 -68.24 1.20 -3.65
CA ALA A 5 -68.18 2.30 -4.61
C ALA A 5 -66.84 3.07 -4.67
N ASN A 6 -66.35 3.17 -5.91
CA ASN A 6 -65.53 4.25 -6.48
C ASN A 6 -64.01 4.19 -6.40
N ALA A 7 -63.46 4.03 -7.62
CA ALA A 7 -62.22 4.61 -8.09
C ALA A 7 -61.99 6.06 -7.61
N THR A 8 -60.74 6.43 -7.33
CA THR A 8 -59.95 7.44 -8.09
C THR A 8 -58.70 7.90 -7.33
N LEU A 9 -57.62 8.10 -8.11
CA LEU A 9 -56.62 9.17 -7.99
C LEU A 9 -55.96 9.45 -6.62
N ALA A 10 -54.65 9.20 -6.54
CA ALA A 10 -53.68 10.27 -6.23
C ALA A 10 -52.25 9.74 -6.34
N GLY A 11 -51.46 10.35 -7.23
CA GLY A 11 -50.04 10.08 -7.36
C GLY A 11 -49.30 10.38 -6.05
N ARG A 12 -48.49 9.45 -5.59
CA ARG A 12 -47.44 9.75 -4.62
C ARG A 12 -46.16 10.11 -5.36
N ARG A 13 -46.09 11.36 -5.83
CA ARG A 13 -44.80 12.04 -5.98
C ARG A 13 -44.14 12.04 -4.61
N VAL A 14 -43.15 11.20 -4.39
CA VAL A 14 -42.10 11.53 -3.42
C VAL A 14 -41.15 12.46 -4.16
N ARG A 15 -41.48 13.75 -4.10
CA ARG A 15 -40.61 14.87 -4.45
C ARG A 15 -40.03 15.40 -3.14
N GLY A 16 -38.71 15.60 -3.13
CA GLY A 16 -38.01 16.37 -2.10
C GLY A 16 -37.23 15.46 -1.14
N GLY A 17 -35.92 15.59 -0.99
CA GLY A 17 -35.02 16.61 -1.51
C GLY A 17 -33.59 16.07 -1.48
N GLY A 18 -32.74 16.70 -2.28
CA GLY A 18 -31.31 16.54 -2.15
C GLY A 18 -30.80 17.04 -0.79
N GLU A 19 -29.49 16.87 -0.62
CA GLU A 19 -28.68 17.17 0.58
C GLU A 19 -28.66 15.98 1.57
N ALA A 20 -27.54 15.32 1.86
CA ALA A 20 -26.20 15.85 1.99
C ALA A 20 -25.13 14.88 1.45
N GLY A 21 -24.60 15.21 0.27
CA GLY A 21 -23.39 14.61 -0.30
C GLY A 21 -22.09 15.02 0.40
N THR A 22 -22.12 15.47 1.65
CA THR A 22 -20.97 16.07 2.35
C THR A 22 -20.65 15.44 3.71
N SER A 23 -21.47 14.52 4.23
CA SER A 23 -21.29 13.94 5.58
C SER A 23 -20.47 12.64 5.64
N GLY A 24 -20.06 12.10 4.48
CA GLY A 24 -19.29 10.85 4.41
C GLY A 24 -17.79 11.00 4.65
N ALA A 25 -17.21 12.18 4.39
CA ALA A 25 -15.78 12.44 4.51
C ALA A 25 -15.20 12.20 5.93
N PRO A 26 -15.78 12.74 7.02
CA PRO A 26 -15.21 12.57 8.35
C PRO A 26 -15.25 11.11 8.83
N ARG A 27 -16.31 10.36 8.48
CA ARG A 27 -16.42 8.93 8.81
C ARG A 27 -15.46 8.08 7.98
N ARG A 28 -15.24 8.41 6.70
CA ARG A 28 -14.30 7.72 5.81
C ARG A 28 -12.84 7.92 6.24
N LEU A 29 -12.48 9.12 6.69
CA LEU A 29 -11.17 9.46 7.25
C LEU A 29 -10.92 8.72 8.56
N ARG A 30 -11.86 8.75 9.51
CA ARG A 30 -11.76 8.02 10.78
C ARG A 30 -11.63 6.50 10.59
N ALA A 31 -12.33 5.94 9.62
CA ALA A 31 -12.22 4.51 9.30
C ALA A 31 -10.90 4.15 8.57
N ALA A 32 -10.23 5.11 7.94
CA ALA A 32 -8.93 4.90 7.28
C ALA A 32 -7.74 5.15 8.21
N ALA A 33 -7.92 5.96 9.25
CA ALA A 33 -6.88 6.33 10.22
C ALA A 33 -6.11 5.13 10.80
N PRO A 34 -6.74 4.02 11.24
CA PRO A 34 -5.96 2.94 11.87
C PRO A 34 -5.08 2.19 10.86
N ALA A 35 -5.56 1.94 9.63
CA ALA A 35 -4.73 1.30 8.60
C ALA A 35 -3.57 2.21 8.15
N ALA A 36 -3.82 3.52 8.04
CA ALA A 36 -2.78 4.50 7.73
C ALA A 36 -1.75 4.60 8.85
N ALA A 37 -2.18 4.56 10.11
CA ALA A 37 -1.28 4.56 11.27
C ALA A 37 -0.40 3.31 11.29
N VAL A 38 -0.96 2.13 11.03
CA VAL A 38 -0.19 0.89 10.92
C VAL A 38 0.85 0.95 9.81
N ALA A 39 0.48 1.45 8.62
CA ALA A 39 1.41 1.64 7.51
C ALA A 39 2.54 2.62 7.85
N ALA A 40 2.22 3.73 8.54
CA ALA A 40 3.23 4.69 8.99
C ALA A 40 4.18 4.08 10.03
N VAL A 41 3.66 3.35 11.02
CA VAL A 41 4.47 2.63 12.02
C VAL A 41 5.35 1.58 11.34
N PHE A 42 4.83 0.86 10.35
CA PHE A 42 5.60 -0.13 9.59
C PHE A 42 6.77 0.51 8.84
N THR A 43 6.55 1.61 8.11
CA THR A 43 7.64 2.36 7.46
C THR A 43 8.67 2.85 8.48
N LEU A 44 8.23 3.41 9.61
CA LEU A 44 9.14 3.87 10.66
C LEU A 44 9.95 2.70 11.24
N ALA A 45 9.31 1.56 11.49
CA ALA A 45 9.97 0.37 11.99
C ALA A 45 11.02 -0.15 10.99
N GLN A 46 10.72 -0.16 9.68
CA GLN A 46 11.70 -0.49 8.65
C GLN A 46 12.91 0.44 8.70
N LEU A 47 12.69 1.76 8.74
CA LEU A 47 13.77 2.76 8.77
C LEU A 47 14.64 2.69 10.04
N VAL A 48 14.06 2.30 11.17
CA VAL A 48 14.78 2.20 12.45
C VAL A 48 15.51 0.86 12.59
N LEU A 49 14.87 -0.25 12.20
CA LEU A 49 15.39 -1.61 12.40
C LEU A 49 16.29 -2.08 11.26
N VAL A 50 16.14 -1.51 10.06
CA VAL A 50 16.97 -1.77 8.89
C VAL A 50 17.62 -0.44 8.48
N PRO A 51 18.83 -0.14 8.99
CA PRO A 51 19.47 1.15 8.77
C PRO A 51 19.57 1.46 7.27
N PRO A 52 19.17 2.67 6.82
CA PRO A 52 19.30 3.07 5.42
C PRO A 52 20.74 3.02 4.88
N THR A 53 21.71 3.13 5.78
CA THR A 53 23.15 3.03 5.50
C THR A 53 23.61 1.59 5.23
N MET A 54 22.74 0.59 5.38
CA MET A 54 23.05 -0.80 5.05
C MET A 54 23.27 -0.93 3.54
N GLY A 55 24.49 -1.33 3.17
CA GLY A 55 24.90 -1.54 1.79
C GLY A 55 24.03 -2.57 1.04
N LEU A 56 24.16 -2.59 -0.28
CA LEU A 56 23.43 -3.51 -1.13
C LEU A 56 23.99 -4.93 -1.03
N GLY A 57 23.11 -5.90 -0.80
CA GLY A 57 23.46 -7.32 -0.95
C GLY A 57 23.66 -7.71 -2.42
N TRP A 58 24.22 -8.90 -2.67
CA TRP A 58 24.53 -9.35 -4.03
C TRP A 58 23.30 -9.36 -4.96
N ASP A 59 22.17 -9.89 -4.51
CA ASP A 59 20.96 -9.91 -5.33
C ASP A 59 20.43 -8.50 -5.62
N GLU A 60 20.56 -7.58 -4.68
CA GLU A 60 20.16 -6.18 -4.87
C GLU A 60 21.03 -5.50 -5.91
N ILE A 61 22.35 -5.72 -5.86
CA ILE A 61 23.29 -5.23 -6.86
C ILE A 61 22.86 -5.71 -8.24
N VAL A 62 22.50 -6.99 -8.39
CA VAL A 62 22.05 -7.55 -9.67
C VAL A 62 20.82 -6.81 -10.20
N TYR A 63 19.86 -6.42 -9.37
CA TYR A 63 18.66 -5.69 -9.81
C TYR A 63 18.92 -4.21 -10.09
N VAL A 64 19.65 -3.53 -9.19
CA VAL A 64 19.96 -2.09 -9.25
C VAL A 64 20.87 -1.78 -10.43
N SER A 65 21.86 -2.65 -10.71
CA SER A 65 22.81 -2.45 -11.80
C SER A 65 22.16 -2.46 -13.19
N GLN A 66 20.93 -2.97 -13.32
CA GLN A 66 20.24 -3.06 -14.62
C GLN A 66 19.71 -1.71 -15.12
N VAL A 67 19.58 -0.74 -14.22
CA VAL A 67 18.91 0.54 -14.51
C VAL A 67 19.79 1.75 -14.22
N THR A 68 20.93 1.55 -13.57
CA THR A 68 21.89 2.61 -13.24
C THR A 68 22.89 2.85 -14.38
N THR A 69 23.39 4.08 -14.51
CA THR A 69 24.49 4.44 -15.42
C THR A 69 25.84 4.55 -14.71
N HIS A 70 25.85 4.44 -13.37
CA HIS A 70 27.05 4.64 -12.55
C HIS A 70 28.03 3.47 -12.60
N HIS A 71 27.52 2.25 -12.84
CA HIS A 71 28.30 1.02 -12.88
C HIS A 71 27.80 0.07 -13.97
N PRO A 72 28.66 -0.83 -14.50
CA PRO A 72 28.23 -1.84 -15.46
C PRO A 72 27.14 -2.76 -14.88
N ALA A 73 26.22 -3.20 -15.75
CA ALA A 73 25.19 -4.15 -15.37
C ALA A 73 25.81 -5.51 -15.01
N ALA A 74 25.53 -5.99 -13.78
CA ALA A 74 25.86 -7.34 -13.38
C ALA A 74 25.06 -8.38 -14.20
N PHE A 75 25.59 -9.61 -14.27
CA PHE A 75 24.95 -10.70 -15.01
C PHE A 75 23.54 -10.98 -14.48
N PHE A 76 22.55 -10.82 -15.36
CA PHE A 76 21.15 -11.03 -15.05
C PHE A 76 20.68 -12.39 -15.56
N SER A 77 20.72 -13.40 -14.69
CA SER A 77 20.34 -14.77 -15.02
C SER A 77 18.83 -14.95 -15.21
N ALA A 78 18.42 -15.94 -16.01
CA ALA A 78 17.03 -16.29 -16.30
C ALA A 78 16.04 -16.41 -15.11
N PRO A 79 16.40 -16.94 -13.90
CA PRO A 79 15.43 -17.06 -12.80
C PRO A 79 14.98 -15.72 -12.17
N ARG A 80 15.58 -14.58 -12.55
CA ARG A 80 15.29 -13.28 -11.96
C ARG A 80 14.23 -12.53 -12.77
N ALA A 81 13.19 -12.03 -12.11
CA ALA A 81 12.17 -11.18 -12.73
C ALA A 81 12.59 -9.71 -12.80
N ARG A 82 12.29 -9.01 -13.90
CA ARG A 82 12.63 -7.59 -14.10
C ARG A 82 11.81 -6.60 -13.27
N GLY A 83 10.74 -7.06 -12.61
CA GLY A 83 9.86 -6.22 -11.81
C GLY A 83 10.60 -5.43 -10.72
N VAL A 84 11.59 -6.05 -10.07
CA VAL A 84 12.40 -5.37 -9.04
C VAL A 84 13.29 -4.28 -9.65
N SER A 85 13.88 -4.52 -10.84
CA SER A 85 14.64 -3.49 -11.54
C SER A 85 13.77 -2.28 -11.92
N LEU A 86 12.52 -2.52 -12.35
CA LEU A 86 11.56 -1.44 -12.63
C LEU A 86 11.16 -0.68 -11.35
N LEU A 87 10.98 -1.41 -10.24
CA LEU A 87 10.64 -0.83 -8.94
C LEU A 87 11.72 0.14 -8.45
N VAL A 88 13.00 -0.21 -8.59
CA VAL A 88 14.11 0.65 -8.12
C VAL A 88 14.50 1.75 -9.12
N ALA A 89 14.09 1.63 -10.38
CA ALA A 89 14.45 2.56 -11.46
C ALA A 89 14.22 4.05 -11.14
N PRO A 90 13.12 4.47 -10.46
CA PRO A 90 12.88 5.88 -10.15
C PRO A 90 13.95 6.55 -9.28
N VAL A 91 14.77 5.77 -8.57
CA VAL A 91 15.90 6.27 -7.77
C VAL A 91 17.24 5.82 -8.37
N ALA A 92 17.38 4.54 -8.67
CA ALA A 92 18.64 3.92 -9.10
C ALA A 92 19.13 4.40 -10.48
N SER A 93 18.24 4.92 -11.33
CA SER A 93 18.62 5.42 -12.66
C SER A 93 19.45 6.70 -12.63
N TRP A 94 19.35 7.49 -11.56
CA TRP A 94 20.05 8.77 -11.46
C TRP A 94 20.86 8.92 -10.17
N SER A 95 20.54 8.19 -9.11
CA SER A 95 21.23 8.27 -7.82
C SER A 95 21.96 6.97 -7.47
N ALA A 96 23.19 7.10 -6.99
CA ALA A 96 23.95 6.00 -6.37
C ALA A 96 23.75 5.92 -4.84
N SER A 97 22.94 6.81 -4.25
CA SER A 97 22.72 6.84 -2.81
C SER A 97 21.88 5.65 -2.36
N THR A 98 22.50 4.78 -1.56
CA THR A 98 21.82 3.62 -0.97
C THR A 98 20.76 4.10 0.03
N ASP A 99 21.09 5.05 0.89
CA ASP A 99 20.17 5.64 1.87
C ASP A 99 18.88 6.15 1.20
N LEU A 100 19.01 6.89 0.10
CA LEU A 100 17.86 7.40 -0.66
C LEU A 100 17.00 6.25 -1.20
N LEU A 101 17.64 5.20 -1.76
CA LEU A 101 16.94 4.03 -2.27
C LEU A 101 16.20 3.28 -1.15
N ARG A 102 16.84 3.08 0.01
CA ARG A 102 16.23 2.42 1.18
C ARG A 102 15.01 3.19 1.68
N VAL A 103 15.12 4.51 1.82
CA VAL A 103 14.01 5.38 2.26
C VAL A 103 12.86 5.33 1.26
N TYR A 104 13.16 5.41 -0.03
CA TYR A 104 12.16 5.28 -1.09
C TYR A 104 11.42 3.93 -1.00
N LEU A 105 12.14 2.81 -0.88
CA LEU A 105 11.54 1.49 -0.80
C LEU A 105 10.75 1.30 0.51
N ALA A 106 11.20 1.84 1.64
CA ALA A 106 10.46 1.79 2.90
C ALA A 106 9.13 2.57 2.83
N LEU A 107 9.13 3.75 2.19
CA LEU A 107 7.92 4.53 1.96
C LEU A 107 6.96 3.81 1.03
N LEU A 108 7.49 3.25 -0.07
CA LEU A 108 6.69 2.50 -1.03
C LEU A 108 6.14 1.20 -0.41
N SER A 109 6.91 0.57 0.48
CA SER A 109 6.48 -0.60 1.25
C SER A 109 5.32 -0.25 2.16
N GLY A 110 5.42 0.81 2.97
CA GLY A 110 4.30 1.29 3.78
C GLY A 110 3.06 1.66 2.94
N LEU A 111 3.25 2.30 1.79
CA LEU A 111 2.16 2.60 0.87
C LEU A 111 1.51 1.32 0.33
N GLY A 112 2.30 0.33 -0.05
CA GLY A 112 1.83 -0.99 -0.47
C GLY A 112 0.96 -1.64 0.61
N LEU A 113 1.44 -1.66 1.86
CA LEU A 113 0.66 -2.19 2.99
C LEU A 113 -0.66 -1.44 3.16
N TYR A 114 -0.65 -0.12 3.10
CA TYR A 114 -1.86 0.69 3.20
C TYR A 114 -2.86 0.36 2.08
N LEU A 115 -2.39 0.26 0.83
CA LEU A 115 -3.24 -0.05 -0.33
C LEU A 115 -3.78 -1.48 -0.28
N GLY A 116 -2.95 -2.45 0.12
CA GLY A 116 -3.36 -3.83 0.34
C GLY A 116 -4.49 -3.90 1.37
N LEU A 117 -4.32 -3.30 2.55
CA LEU A 117 -5.37 -3.23 3.58
C LEU A 117 -6.62 -2.49 3.08
N ARG A 118 -6.44 -1.43 2.27
CA ARG A 118 -7.54 -0.64 1.72
C ARG A 118 -8.38 -1.44 0.73
N ALA A 119 -7.80 -2.39 -0.01
CA ALA A 119 -8.54 -3.25 -0.94
C ALA A 119 -9.63 -4.07 -0.23
N TRP A 120 -9.44 -4.39 1.05
CA TRP A 120 -10.39 -5.14 1.88
C TRP A 120 -11.39 -4.26 2.63
N LYS A 121 -11.33 -2.94 2.45
CA LYS A 121 -12.21 -2.00 3.12
C LYS A 121 -13.65 -2.21 2.66
N GLY A 122 -14.55 -2.48 3.60
CA GLY A 122 -15.96 -2.76 3.35
C GLY A 122 -16.33 -4.23 3.48
N LEU A 123 -15.36 -5.14 3.38
CA LEU A 123 -15.55 -6.56 3.67
C LEU A 123 -15.32 -6.87 5.15
N PHE A 124 -14.33 -6.21 5.78
CA PHE A 124 -13.99 -6.42 7.18
C PHE A 124 -14.09 -5.14 8.01
N PRO A 125 -14.36 -5.26 9.33
CA PRO A 125 -14.27 -4.14 10.26
C PRO A 125 -12.85 -3.55 10.30
N ALA A 126 -12.75 -2.23 10.47
CA ALA A 126 -11.46 -1.52 10.50
C ALA A 126 -10.47 -2.09 11.54
N ARG A 127 -10.96 -2.56 12.69
CA ARG A 127 -10.12 -3.20 13.71
C ARG A 127 -9.44 -4.48 13.21
N VAL A 128 -10.13 -5.29 12.40
CA VAL A 128 -9.59 -6.55 11.86
C VAL A 128 -8.47 -6.25 10.87
N LEU A 129 -8.69 -5.29 9.98
CA LEU A 129 -7.67 -4.83 9.03
C LEU A 129 -6.46 -4.23 9.74
N ALA A 130 -6.68 -3.43 10.78
CA ALA A 130 -5.60 -2.85 11.56
C ALA A 130 -4.78 -3.92 12.30
N THR A 131 -5.43 -4.90 12.93
CA THR A 131 -4.76 -6.00 13.60
C THR A 131 -4.01 -6.90 12.63
N ALA A 132 -4.59 -7.23 11.47
CA ALA A 132 -3.91 -7.98 10.42
C ALA A 132 -2.67 -7.24 9.91
N GLY A 133 -2.80 -5.94 9.65
CA GLY A 133 -1.66 -5.09 9.27
C GLY A 133 -0.60 -5.01 10.37
N ALA A 134 -0.99 -4.95 11.64
CA ALA A 134 -0.06 -4.92 12.75
C ALA A 134 0.74 -6.23 12.87
N PHE A 135 0.09 -7.39 12.71
CA PHE A 135 0.78 -8.67 12.66
C PHE A 135 1.73 -8.75 11.46
N PHE A 136 1.27 -8.29 10.29
CA PHE A 136 2.11 -8.26 9.11
C PHE A 136 3.34 -7.35 9.32
N ALA A 137 3.17 -6.21 10.00
CA ALA A 137 4.21 -5.23 10.28
C ALA A 137 5.24 -5.68 11.34
N THR A 138 4.99 -6.77 12.08
CA THR A 138 5.94 -7.33 13.06
C THR A 138 6.72 -8.52 12.53
N LEU A 139 6.40 -9.02 11.32
CA LEU A 139 7.14 -10.11 10.70
C LEU A 139 8.53 -9.63 10.29
N TRP A 140 9.57 -10.37 10.69
CA TRP A 140 10.94 -10.02 10.34
C TRP A 140 11.15 -9.95 8.82
N VAL A 141 10.48 -10.82 8.04
CA VAL A 141 10.57 -10.87 6.58
C VAL A 141 10.06 -9.58 5.94
N THR A 142 8.93 -9.04 6.41
CA THR A 142 8.31 -7.85 5.82
C THR A 142 9.08 -6.59 6.22
N LEU A 143 9.57 -6.55 7.47
CA LEU A 143 10.44 -5.49 7.96
C LEU A 143 11.79 -5.48 7.23
N PHE A 144 12.41 -6.64 7.04
CA PHE A 144 13.73 -6.74 6.43
C PHE A 144 13.70 -6.53 4.92
N TYR A 145 12.79 -7.20 4.19
CA TYR A 145 12.79 -7.19 2.73
C TYR A 145 11.99 -6.06 2.09
N GLY A 146 11.12 -5.37 2.84
CA GLY A 146 10.39 -4.20 2.31
C GLY A 146 11.31 -3.06 1.82
N PRO A 147 12.32 -2.63 2.59
CA PRO A 147 13.29 -1.62 2.14
C PRO A 147 14.42 -2.20 1.28
N GLN A 148 14.30 -3.44 0.79
CA GLN A 148 15.30 -4.09 -0.05
C GLN A 148 14.86 -4.22 -1.49
N ALA A 149 15.84 -4.15 -2.41
CA ALA A 149 15.65 -4.41 -3.83
C ALA A 149 15.57 -5.92 -4.06
N MET A 150 14.58 -6.57 -3.44
CA MET A 150 14.35 -8.00 -3.47
C MET A 150 12.87 -8.32 -3.60
N PRO A 151 12.47 -9.38 -4.32
CA PRO A 151 11.07 -9.63 -4.67
C PRO A 151 10.18 -10.06 -3.49
N ASN A 152 10.76 -10.44 -2.34
CA ASN A 152 10.07 -11.15 -1.25
C ASN A 152 8.83 -10.40 -0.72
N TYR A 153 8.99 -9.13 -0.37
CA TYR A 153 7.87 -8.30 0.09
C TYR A 153 6.89 -7.98 -1.05
N TRP A 154 7.42 -7.64 -2.22
CA TRP A 154 6.63 -7.11 -3.34
C TRP A 154 5.74 -8.14 -4.03
N VAL A 155 6.05 -9.43 -3.94
CA VAL A 155 5.17 -10.50 -4.43
C VAL A 155 4.01 -10.76 -3.46
N ALA A 156 4.18 -10.40 -2.18
CA ALA A 156 3.20 -10.69 -1.15
C ALA A 156 2.10 -9.63 -1.01
N ILE A 157 2.34 -8.40 -1.49
CA ILE A 157 1.46 -7.23 -1.28
C ILE A 157 0.75 -6.81 -2.56
#